data_AF-A0A2E2P214-F1
#
_entry.id   AF-A0A2E2P214-F1
#
_cell.length_a   1.000
_cell.length_b   1.000
_cell.length_c   1.000
_cell.angle_alpha   90.00
_cell.angle_beta   90.00
_cell.angle_gamma   90.00
#
_symmetry.space_group_name_H-M   'P 1'
#
loop_
_entity.id
_entity.type
_entity.pdbx_description
1 polymer ?
#
loop_
_entity_poly.entity_id
_entity_poly.type
_entity_poly.pdbx_seq_one_letter_code
_entity_poly.pdbx_strand_id
1 'polypeptide(L)'
;MDFDRTAEYAQHHGEEEGKKMRKTIWIIFWVLLAVTTVEVSLGLVWKQWGLNWQFVKWTFILLTLVKAYYIVAYYMHLKHEFKNFIYAVALPYIVLVLYLIVMALTEAIYVHGEDMIM
;
A
#
# COMPACT_ATOMS: atom_id res chain seq x y z
N MET A 1 -25.59 -19.98 34.84
CA MET A 1 -24.99 -19.11 33.81
C MET A 1 -25.79 -19.36 32.55
N ASP A 2 -26.48 -18.32 32.08
CA ASP A 2 -27.43 -18.42 30.98
C ASP A 2 -26.70 -18.19 29.65
N PHE A 3 -26.36 -19.29 28.97
CA PHE A 3 -25.61 -19.29 27.71
C PHE A 3 -26.44 -18.77 26.50
N ASP A 4 -27.76 -18.60 26.65
CA ASP A 4 -28.61 -18.04 25.60
C ASP A 4 -28.47 -16.51 25.48
N ARG A 5 -28.14 -15.82 26.58
CA ARG A 5 -27.86 -14.37 26.55
C ARG A 5 -26.69 -14.03 25.64
N THR A 6 -25.69 -14.89 25.54
CA THR A 6 -24.53 -14.68 24.66
C THR A 6 -24.87 -14.72 23.16
N ALA A 7 -25.92 -15.44 22.75
CA ALA A 7 -26.38 -15.45 21.36
C ALA A 7 -27.14 -14.17 20.99
N GLU A 8 -27.89 -13.60 21.94
CA GLU A 8 -28.66 -12.36 21.76
C GLU A 8 -27.75 -11.11 21.63
N TYR A 9 -26.62 -11.07 22.35
CA TYR A 9 -25.62 -10.00 22.22
C TYR A 9 -24.75 -10.09 20.95
N ALA A 10 -24.68 -11.25 20.29
CA ALA A 10 -23.83 -11.45 19.11
C ALA A 10 -24.42 -10.85 17.81
N GLN A 11 -25.70 -10.49 17.78
CA GLN A 11 -26.40 -10.03 16.58
C GLN A 11 -26.60 -8.51 16.47
N HIS A 12 -26.05 -7.72 17.39
CA HIS A 12 -26.22 -6.27 17.41
C HIS A 12 -25.19 -5.46 16.60
N HIS A 13 -24.51 -6.08 15.62
CA HIS A 13 -23.78 -5.33 14.57
C HIS A 13 -24.69 -5.21 13.35
N GLY A 14 -25.41 -4.08 13.25
CA GLY A 14 -26.42 -3.87 12.21
C GLY A 14 -25.90 -4.20 10.81
N GLU A 15 -26.60 -5.09 10.10
CA GLU A 15 -26.21 -5.53 8.75
C GLU A 15 -25.94 -4.36 7.78
N GLU A 16 -26.57 -3.22 8.03
CA GLU A 16 -26.42 -2.00 7.25
C GLU A 16 -24.99 -1.44 7.29
N GLU A 17 -24.31 -1.50 8.43
CA GLU A 17 -22.92 -1.03 8.56
C GLU A 17 -21.96 -1.95 7.79
N GLY A 18 -22.16 -3.27 7.91
CA GLY A 18 -21.40 -4.25 7.14
C GLY A 18 -21.60 -4.12 5.62
N LYS A 19 -22.81 -3.80 5.17
CA LYS A 19 -23.10 -3.54 3.74
C LYS A 19 -22.36 -2.30 3.23
N LYS A 20 -22.33 -1.21 4.01
CA LYS A 20 -21.57 0.02 3.68
C LYS A 20 -20.06 -0.24 3.62
N MET A 21 -19.53 -1.02 4.57
CA MET A 21 -18.11 -1.35 4.61
C MET A 21 -17.68 -2.18 3.40
N ARG A 22 -18.42 -3.25 3.08
CA ARG A 22 -18.15 -4.09 1.89
C ARG A 22 -18.18 -3.27 0.61
N LYS A 23 -19.14 -2.35 0.47
CA LYS A 23 -19.22 -1.46 -0.70
C LYS A 23 -17.98 -0.58 -0.83
N THR A 24 -17.51 0.00 0.28
CA THR A 24 -16.30 0.84 0.30
C THR A 24 -15.07 0.05 -0.14
N ILE A 25 -14.90 -1.17 0.37
CA ILE A 25 -13.79 -2.07 0.01
C ILE A 25 -13.79 -2.35 -1.50
N TRP A 26 -14.94 -2.68 -2.08
CA TRP A 26 -15.06 -2.95 -3.51
C TRP A 26 -14.75 -1.72 -4.38
N ILE A 27 -15.18 -0.53 -3.97
CA ILE A 27 -14.86 0.71 -4.70
C ILE A 27 -13.35 0.93 -4.73
N ILE A 28 -12.70 0.80 -3.58
CA ILE A 28 -11.26 1.06 -3.45
C ILE A 28 -10.45 -0.02 -4.17
N PHE A 29 -10.92 -1.26 -4.15
CA PHE A 29 -10.36 -2.34 -4.96
C PHE A 29 -10.30 -1.97 -6.43
N TRP A 30 -11.42 -1.52 -7.01
CA TRP A 30 -11.45 -1.12 -8.42
C TRP A 30 -10.59 0.10 -8.72
N VAL A 31 -10.53 1.08 -7.80
CA VAL A 31 -9.62 2.23 -7.94
C VAL A 31 -8.16 1.77 -7.97
N LEU A 32 -7.76 0.93 -7.01
CA LEU A 32 -6.38 0.45 -6.92
C LEU A 32 -6.00 -0.48 -8.06
N LEU A 33 -6.93 -1.30 -8.52
CA LEU A 33 -6.76 -2.13 -9.70
C LEU A 33 -6.54 -1.25 -10.94
N ALA A 34 -7.39 -0.25 -11.16
CA ALA A 34 -7.25 0.67 -12.29
C ALA A 34 -5.91 1.42 -12.27
N VAL A 35 -5.53 1.99 -11.11
CA VAL A 35 -4.23 2.65 -10.91
C VAL A 35 -3.07 1.70 -11.23
N THR A 36 -3.14 0.47 -10.73
CA THR A 36 -2.11 -0.55 -10.97
C THR A 36 -2.04 -0.98 -12.43
N THR A 37 -3.19 -1.13 -13.11
CA THR A 37 -3.24 -1.44 -14.53
C THR A 37 -2.60 -0.33 -15.37
N VAL A 38 -2.88 0.94 -15.05
CA VAL A 38 -2.23 2.09 -15.70
C VAL A 38 -0.72 2.08 -15.47
N GLU A 39 -0.27 1.80 -14.25
CA GLU A 39 1.14 1.75 -13.89
C GLU A 39 1.89 0.64 -14.65
N VAL A 40 1.34 -0.58 -14.66
CA VAL A 40 1.93 -1.72 -15.39
C VAL A 40 1.92 -1.48 -16.90
N SER A 41 0.82 -0.98 -17.45
CA SER A 41 0.73 -0.69 -18.89
C SER A 41 1.73 0.39 -19.30
N LEU A 42 1.88 1.47 -18.51
CA LEU A 42 2.92 2.48 -18.71
C LEU A 42 4.33 1.86 -18.70
N GLY A 43 4.59 0.95 -17.75
CA GLY A 43 5.85 0.20 -17.67
C GLY A 43 6.15 -0.67 -18.90
N LEU A 44 5.13 -1.17 -19.59
CA LEU A 44 5.29 -1.98 -20.80
C LEU A 44 5.45 -1.13 -22.06
N VAL A 45 4.72 -0.01 -22.18
CA VAL A 45 4.62 0.75 -23.44
C VAL A 45 5.55 1.97 -23.53
N TRP A 46 6.14 2.44 -22.42
CA TRP A 46 6.89 3.71 -22.41
C TRP A 46 8.01 3.80 -23.45
N LYS A 47 8.72 2.70 -23.73
CA LYS A 47 9.77 2.65 -24.75
C LYS A 47 9.23 2.83 -26.17
N GLN A 48 8.05 2.29 -26.45
CA GLN A 48 7.43 2.35 -27.77
C GLN A 48 6.87 3.75 -28.08
N TRP A 49 6.47 4.49 -27.04
CA TRP A 49 5.89 5.82 -27.17
C TRP A 49 6.91 6.95 -27.08
N GLY A 50 8.20 6.64 -26.95
CA GLY A 50 9.26 7.64 -26.85
C GLY A 50 9.16 8.52 -25.60
N LEU A 51 8.54 8.02 -24.53
CA LEU A 51 8.36 8.80 -23.29
C LEU A 51 9.70 9.01 -22.59
N ASN A 52 9.89 10.21 -22.05
CA ASN A 52 11.08 10.54 -21.27
C ASN A 52 11.17 9.65 -20.03
N TRP A 53 12.29 8.93 -19.88
CA TRP A 53 12.53 8.03 -18.76
C TRP A 53 12.39 8.70 -17.38
N GLN A 54 12.78 9.97 -17.27
CA GLN A 54 12.65 10.71 -16.02
C GLN A 54 11.18 10.94 -15.64
N PHE A 55 10.34 11.26 -16.63
CA PHE A 55 8.91 11.44 -16.43
C PHE A 55 8.23 10.13 -15.99
N VAL A 56 8.59 9.01 -16.62
CA VAL A 56 8.07 7.68 -16.28
C VAL A 56 8.44 7.32 -14.84
N LYS A 57 9.70 7.51 -14.43
CA LYS A 57 10.15 7.24 -13.05
C LYS A 57 9.35 8.01 -12.00
N TRP A 58 9.19 9.32 -12.17
CA TRP A 58 8.43 10.14 -11.23
C TRP A 58 6.95 9.75 -11.17
N THR A 59 6.37 9.40 -12.32
CA THR A 59 4.99 8.91 -12.41
C THR A 59 4.82 7.61 -11.63
N PHE A 60 5.76 6.66 -11.78
CA PHE A 60 5.77 5.39 -11.05
C PHE A 60 5.86 5.60 -9.54
N ILE A 61 6.78 6.46 -9.08
CA ILE A 61 6.92 6.77 -7.65
C ILE A 61 5.62 7.35 -7.10
N LEU A 62 5.02 8.32 -7.79
CA LEU A 62 3.81 9.01 -7.33
C LEU A 62 2.60 8.05 -7.30
N LEU A 63 2.39 7.24 -8.34
CA LEU A 63 1.32 6.24 -8.38
C LEU A 63 1.50 5.17 -7.29
N THR A 64 2.74 4.76 -7.01
CA THR A 64 3.06 3.80 -5.94
C THR A 64 2.74 4.37 -4.57
N LEU A 65 3.07 5.65 -4.31
CA LEU A 65 2.74 6.32 -3.05
C LEU A 65 1.22 6.47 -2.85
N VAL A 66 0.50 6.87 -3.90
CA VAL A 66 -0.97 6.96 -3.87
C VAL A 66 -1.57 5.60 -3.54
N LYS A 67 -1.11 4.54 -4.21
CA LYS A 67 -1.55 3.16 -3.96
C LYS A 67 -1.28 2.72 -2.53
N ALA A 68 -0.07 2.96 -2.02
CA ALA A 68 0.32 2.65 -0.65
C ALA A 68 -0.59 3.35 0.36
N TYR A 69 -0.90 4.64 0.15
CA TYR A 69 -1.83 5.38 1.00
C TYR A 69 -3.23 4.75 1.04
N TYR A 70 -3.82 4.42 -0.11
CA TYR A 70 -5.15 3.79 -0.15
C TYR A 70 -5.17 2.40 0.51
N ILE A 71 -4.09 1.61 0.37
CA ILE A 71 -3.97 0.31 1.04
C ILE A 71 -3.93 0.49 2.56
N VAL A 72 -3.05 1.34 3.06
CA VAL A 72 -2.87 1.57 4.50
C VAL A 72 -4.13 2.19 5.11
N ALA A 73 -4.74 3.19 4.46
CA ALA A 73 -5.91 3.85 5.00
C ALA A 73 -7.15 2.95 5.03
N TYR A 74 -7.37 2.13 4.00
CA TYR A 74 -8.66 1.44 3.83
C TYR A 74 -8.59 -0.08 3.93
N TYR A 75 -7.57 -0.75 3.40
CA TYR A 75 -7.47 -2.22 3.56
C TYR A 75 -6.97 -2.63 4.93
N MET A 76 -6.10 -1.84 5.55
CA MET A 76 -5.68 -2.05 6.93
C MET A 76 -6.67 -1.43 7.94
N HIS A 77 -7.79 -0.87 7.47
CA HIS A 77 -8.83 -0.22 8.28
C HIS A 77 -8.39 1.02 9.09
N LEU A 78 -7.15 1.48 8.92
CA LEU A 78 -6.52 2.46 9.82
C LEU A 78 -7.13 3.87 9.77
N LYS A 79 -7.98 4.18 8.79
CA LYS A 79 -8.57 5.52 8.62
C LYS A 79 -9.42 5.98 9.82
N HIS A 80 -10.08 5.08 10.55
CA HIS A 80 -10.94 5.43 11.69
C HIS A 80 -10.57 4.70 12.99
N GLU A 81 -9.42 4.02 13.01
CA GLU A 81 -9.00 3.16 14.11
C GLU A 81 -8.12 3.88 15.14
N PHE A 82 -7.95 3.25 16.30
CA PHE A 82 -7.13 3.79 17.39
C PHE A 82 -5.67 3.99 16.97
N LYS A 83 -5.08 5.12 17.41
CA LYS A 83 -3.70 5.53 17.07
C LYS A 83 -2.66 4.44 17.36
N ASN A 84 -2.85 3.63 18.39
CA ASN A 84 -1.95 2.53 18.73
C ASN A 84 -1.92 1.43 17.64
N PHE A 85 -3.06 1.14 17.01
CA PHE A 85 -3.16 0.17 15.93
C PHE A 85 -2.48 0.68 14.66
N ILE A 86 -2.58 1.99 14.41
CA ILE A 86 -1.86 2.66 13.33
C ILE A 86 -0.36 2.49 13.51
N TYR A 87 0.19 2.79 14.70
CA TYR A 87 1.62 2.63 14.94
C TYR A 87 2.09 1.17 14.89
N ALA A 88 1.28 0.22 15.36
CA ALA A 88 1.62 -1.20 15.32
C ALA A 88 1.84 -1.72 13.89
N VAL A 89 1.12 -1.17 12.91
CA VAL A 89 1.21 -1.57 11.50
C VAL A 89 2.16 -0.66 10.70
N ALA A 90 2.12 0.66 10.94
CA ALA A 90 2.93 1.62 10.19
C ALA A 90 4.43 1.53 10.54
N LEU A 91 4.77 1.30 11.81
CA LEU A 91 6.15 1.25 12.27
C LEU A 91 6.98 0.14 11.60
N PRO A 92 6.57 -1.15 11.57
CA PRO A 92 7.33 -2.19 10.89
C PRO A 92 7.47 -1.91 9.39
N TYR A 93 6.45 -1.32 8.76
CA TYR A 93 6.50 -0.98 7.34
C TYR A 93 7.54 0.10 7.04
N ILE A 94 7.56 1.18 7.84
CA ILE A 94 8.53 2.27 7.69
C ILE A 94 9.95 1.78 7.96
N VAL A 95 10.16 1.01 9.02
CA VAL A 95 11.49 0.47 9.37
C VAL A 95 12.01 -0.42 8.26
N LEU A 96 11.17 -1.31 7.72
CA LEU A 96 11.55 -2.20 6.62
C LEU A 96 11.91 -1.43 5.35
N VAL A 97 11.12 -0.42 4.97
CA VAL A 97 11.43 0.42 3.80
C VAL A 97 12.75 1.16 3.96
N LEU A 98 12.98 1.79 5.12
CA LEU A 98 14.25 2.49 5.40
C LEU A 98 15.43 1.53 5.40
N TYR A 99 15.27 0.36 6.01
CA TYR A 99 16.31 -0.68 6.02
C TYR A 99 16.69 -1.13 4.61
N LEU A 100 15.69 -1.40 3.75
CA LEU A 100 15.93 -1.78 2.36
C LEU A 100 16.62 -0.68 1.55
N ILE A 101 16.29 0.59 1.79
CA ILE A 101 16.95 1.72 1.12
C ILE A 101 18.44 1.77 1.52
N VAL A 102 18.74 1.69 2.82
CA VAL A 102 20.13 1.71 3.30
C VAL A 102 20.93 0.53 2.73
N MET A 103 20.34 -0.66 2.77
CA MET A 103 20.96 -1.86 2.21
C MET A 103 21.24 -1.72 0.71
N ALA A 104 20.25 -1.30 -0.08
CA ALA A 104 20.41 -1.12 -1.53
C ALA A 104 21.45 -0.04 -1.88
N LEU A 105 21.50 1.06 -1.13
CA LEU A 105 22.52 2.10 -1.32
C LEU A 105 23.92 1.61 -0.96
N THR A 106 24.05 0.83 0.12
CA THR A 106 25.33 0.26 0.54
C THR A 106 25.86 -0.72 -0.49
N GLU A 107 25.01 -1.63 -0.98
CA GLU A 107 25.35 -2.56 -2.07
C GLU A 107 25.72 -1.83 -3.37
N ALA A 108 24.96 -0.78 -3.74
CA ALA A 108 25.26 0.00 -4.94
C ALA A 108 26.64 0.68 -4.86
N ILE A 109 27.00 1.20 -3.68
CA ILE A 109 28.32 1.81 -3.41
C ILE A 109 29.41 0.74 -3.39
N TYR A 110 29.16 -0.45 -2.83
CA TYR A 110 30.16 -1.53 -2.81
C TYR A 110 30.48 -2.00 -4.23
N VAL A 111 29.44 -2.30 -5.03
CA VAL A 111 29.60 -2.78 -6.42
C VAL A 111 30.29 -1.74 -7.31
N HIS A 112 29.86 -0.47 -7.29
CA HIS A 112 30.45 0.56 -8.16
C HIS A 112 31.66 1.28 -7.55
N GLY A 113 31.92 1.06 -6.26
CA GLY A 113 33.05 1.64 -5.54
C GLY A 113 34.34 0.87 -5.76
N GLU A 114 34.28 -0.46 -5.89
CA GLU A 114 35.45 -1.27 -6.28
C GLU A 114 35.87 -0.99 -7.74
N ASP A 115 34.91 -0.70 -8.63
CA ASP A 115 35.15 -0.37 -10.04
C ASP A 115 35.88 0.97 -10.28
N MET A 116 35.95 1.85 -9.26
CA MET A 116 36.54 3.20 -9.36
C MET A 116 37.95 3.30 -8.75
N ILE A 117 38.39 2.26 -8.03
CA ILE A 117 39.68 2.24 -7.30
C ILE A 117 40.66 1.21 -7.90
N MET A 118 40.21 0.42 -8.88
CA MET A 118 41.06 -0.37 -9.80
C MET A 118 41.17 0.30 -11.18
#